data_AF-A0A7V1E690-F1
#
_entry.id   AF-A0A7V1E690-F1
#
_cell.length_a   1.000
_cell.length_b   1.000
_cell.length_c   1.000
_cell.angle_alpha   90.00
_cell.angle_beta   90.00
_cell.angle_gamma   90.00
#
_symmetry.space_group_name_H-M   'P 1'
#
loop_
_entity.id
_entity.type
_entity.pdbx_description
1 polymer ?
#
loop_
_entity_poly.entity_id
_entity_poly.type
_entity_poly.pdbx_seq_one_letter_code
_entity_poly.pdbx_strand_id
1 'polypeptide(L)'
;MAADSLDKDEETGFSKALSTGLSNFWRLLGFMLLLGLIVITPLLFLAALSVMVFASGVSPVFLLFLIPIGLIMIPVLIGIGFVAILGTRSVVIDGLGPVDAIKSGWKMLRENLGPVLLTWLISLAIGFVVGIIVVVFLIMLIVPIAVLGYLTFTTGVTTAKLAGIALLGLLFFLIFLVLRSAFGAYHSVYWTLAFRQMRALNEPEAPE
;
A
#
# COMPACT_ATOMS: atom_id res chain seq x y z
N MET A 1 -0.10 -13.11 19.88
CA MET A 1 1.20 -13.77 20.11
C MET A 1 2.25 -12.89 20.80
N ALA A 2 2.34 -11.58 20.56
CA ALA A 2 3.24 -10.69 21.33
C ALA A 2 2.68 -10.24 22.70
N ALA A 3 1.38 -10.45 22.96
CA ALA A 3 0.73 -10.10 24.24
C ALA A 3 0.74 -11.25 25.27
N ASP A 4 0.83 -12.51 24.82
CA ASP A 4 0.85 -13.69 25.73
C ASP A 4 2.23 -14.00 26.32
N SER A 5 3.29 -13.33 25.84
CA SER A 5 4.65 -13.55 26.33
C SER A 5 5.08 -12.59 27.45
N LEU A 6 4.17 -11.74 27.93
CA LEU A 6 4.45 -10.79 29.02
C LEU A 6 4.17 -11.36 30.42
N ASP A 7 3.66 -12.60 30.49
CA ASP A 7 3.30 -13.27 31.75
C ASP A 7 4.37 -14.25 32.26
N LYS A 8 5.55 -14.25 31.63
CA LYS A 8 6.73 -14.97 32.11
C LYS A 8 7.88 -13.98 32.18
N ASP A 9 8.46 -13.84 33.38
CA ASP A 9 9.69 -13.11 33.70
C ASP A 9 10.92 -13.66 32.93
N GLU A 10 10.86 -13.73 31.61
CA GLU A 10 12.03 -13.92 30.76
C GLU A 10 12.48 -12.54 30.29
N GLU A 11 13.68 -12.16 30.71
CA GLU A 11 14.36 -10.94 30.32
C GLU A 11 14.10 -10.60 28.85
N THR A 12 13.31 -9.55 28.64
CA THR A 12 13.05 -8.97 27.32
C THR A 12 14.32 -8.26 26.84
N GLY A 13 15.36 -9.05 26.55
CA GLY A 13 16.61 -8.56 26.03
C GLY A 13 16.42 -8.03 24.61
N PHE A 14 16.93 -6.84 24.33
CA PHE A 14 16.90 -6.20 23.02
C PHE A 14 17.32 -7.15 21.87
N SER A 15 18.26 -8.06 22.13
CA SER A 15 18.73 -9.09 21.18
C SER A 15 17.67 -10.16 20.85
N LYS A 16 16.88 -10.62 21.82
CA LYS A 16 15.82 -11.64 21.62
C LYS A 16 14.63 -11.03 20.88
N ALA A 17 14.33 -9.76 21.14
CA ALA A 17 13.35 -8.99 20.38
C ALA A 17 13.83 -8.72 18.93
N LEU A 18 15.10 -8.33 18.75
CA LEU A 18 15.67 -8.02 17.43
C LEU A 18 15.78 -9.26 16.54
N SER A 19 16.23 -10.41 17.07
CA SER A 19 16.33 -11.67 16.31
C SER A 19 14.95 -12.20 15.89
N THR A 20 13.94 -12.05 16.76
CA THR A 20 12.54 -12.38 16.44
C THR A 20 11.97 -11.47 15.35
N GLY A 21 12.26 -10.16 15.42
CA GLY A 21 11.92 -9.21 14.38
C GLY A 21 12.59 -9.52 13.04
N LEU A 22 13.90 -9.84 13.06
CA LEU A 22 14.68 -10.16 11.87
C LEU A 22 14.18 -11.42 11.17
N SER A 23 13.84 -12.48 11.91
CA SER A 23 13.34 -13.73 11.33
C SER A 23 12.04 -13.52 10.53
N ASN A 24 11.10 -12.76 11.12
CA ASN A 24 9.85 -12.41 10.45
C ASN A 24 10.07 -11.43 9.29
N PHE A 25 11.01 -10.49 9.44
CA PHE A 25 11.38 -9.56 8.38
C PHE A 25 11.83 -10.30 7.12
N TRP A 26 12.66 -11.34 7.23
CA TRP A 26 13.12 -12.12 6.06
C TRP A 26 11.98 -12.86 5.36
N ARG A 27 11.02 -13.40 6.13
CA ARG A 27 9.83 -14.05 5.56
C ARG A 27 8.93 -13.04 4.85
N LEU A 28 8.73 -11.88 5.47
CA LEU A 28 7.97 -10.77 4.90
C LEU A 28 8.63 -10.22 3.63
N LEU A 29 9.95 -10.05 3.65
CA LEU A 29 10.74 -9.59 2.53
C LEU A 29 10.67 -10.60 1.39
N GLY A 30 10.85 -11.89 1.68
CA GLY A 30 10.70 -12.96 0.69
C GLY A 30 9.30 -13.00 0.07
N PHE A 31 8.26 -12.82 0.86
CA PHE A 31 6.88 -12.70 0.39
C PHE A 31 6.68 -11.48 -0.52
N MET A 32 7.13 -10.30 -0.09
CA MET A 32 7.02 -9.06 -0.88
C MET A 32 7.83 -9.11 -2.17
N LEU A 33 9.04 -9.69 -2.13
CA LEU A 33 9.88 -9.90 -3.31
C LEU A 33 9.23 -10.88 -4.29
N LEU A 34 8.69 -11.99 -3.80
CA LEU A 34 8.03 -12.98 -4.64
C LEU A 34 6.78 -12.40 -5.30
N LEU A 35 5.93 -11.69 -4.55
CA LEU A 35 4.77 -10.98 -5.10
C LEU A 35 5.20 -9.89 -6.09
N GLY A 36 6.22 -9.12 -5.74
CA GLY A 36 6.78 -8.10 -6.62
C GLY A 36 7.28 -8.70 -7.93
N LEU A 37 7.97 -9.83 -7.89
CA LEU A 37 8.46 -10.52 -9.08
C LEU A 37 7.30 -11.01 -9.97
N ILE A 38 6.24 -11.58 -9.37
CA ILE A 38 5.03 -12.02 -10.08
C ILE A 38 4.36 -10.84 -10.81
N VAL A 39 4.37 -9.65 -10.23
CA VAL A 39 3.78 -8.44 -10.83
C VAL A 39 4.69 -7.81 -11.88
N ILE A 40 5.98 -7.68 -11.56
CA ILE A 40 6.96 -7.00 -12.41
C ILE A 40 7.23 -7.79 -13.69
N THR A 41 7.27 -9.12 -13.62
CA THR A 41 7.57 -9.97 -14.79
C THR A 41 6.64 -9.72 -15.99
N PRO A 42 5.29 -9.81 -15.87
CA PRO A 42 4.40 -9.53 -16.99
C PRO A 42 4.44 -8.06 -17.43
N LEU A 43 4.67 -7.11 -16.51
CA LEU A 43 4.80 -5.70 -16.86
C LEU A 43 6.07 -5.43 -17.69
N LEU A 44 7.20 -6.02 -17.30
CA LEU A 44 8.45 -5.94 -18.06
C LEU A 44 8.29 -6.61 -19.41
N PHE A 45 7.59 -7.74 -19.49
CA PHE A 45 7.31 -8.40 -20.75
C PHE A 45 6.50 -7.50 -21.70
N LEU A 46 5.43 -6.87 -21.21
CA LEU A 46 4.62 -5.92 -21.98
C LEU A 46 5.42 -4.68 -22.42
N ALA A 47 6.25 -4.14 -21.53
CA ALA A 47 7.11 -3.00 -21.83
C ALA A 47 8.15 -3.36 -22.88
N ALA A 48 8.83 -4.50 -22.74
CA ALA A 48 9.81 -4.99 -23.70
C ALA A 48 9.18 -5.23 -25.08
N LEU A 49 7.98 -5.83 -25.12
CA LEU A 49 7.26 -6.03 -26.38
C LEU A 49 6.90 -4.70 -27.04
N SER A 50 6.47 -3.72 -26.25
CA SER A 50 6.15 -2.38 -26.75
C SER A 50 7.38 -1.72 -27.38
N VAL A 51 8.53 -1.75 -26.69
CA VAL A 51 9.81 -1.23 -27.20
C VAL A 51 10.23 -1.96 -28.48
N MET A 52 10.06 -3.28 -28.54
CA MET A 52 10.39 -4.09 -29.71
C MET A 52 9.53 -3.71 -30.94
N VAL A 53 8.23 -3.44 -30.76
CA VAL A 53 7.35 -2.97 -31.84
C VAL A 53 7.85 -1.65 -32.41
N PHE A 54 8.24 -0.70 -31.56
CA PHE A 54 8.82 0.57 -32.02
C PHE A 54 10.17 0.38 -32.73
N ALA A 55 11.05 -0.49 -32.21
CA ALA A 55 12.38 -0.71 -32.76
C ALA A 55 12.39 -1.49 -34.10
N SER A 56 11.39 -2.35 -34.31
CA SER A 56 11.29 -3.22 -35.50
C SER A 56 10.73 -2.53 -36.75
N GLY A 57 10.29 -1.26 -36.64
CA GLY A 57 9.67 -0.53 -37.75
C GLY A 57 8.28 -1.05 -38.14
N VAL A 58 7.71 -1.95 -37.34
CA VAL A 58 6.34 -2.42 -37.49
C VAL A 58 5.38 -1.28 -37.15
N SER A 59 4.25 -1.21 -37.86
CA SER A 59 3.24 -0.17 -37.61
C SER A 59 2.83 -0.13 -36.13
N PRO A 60 2.77 1.06 -35.49
CA PRO A 60 2.33 1.20 -34.10
C PRO A 60 0.91 0.67 -33.83
N VAL A 61 0.11 0.44 -34.88
CA VAL A 61 -1.21 -0.20 -34.81
C VAL A 61 -1.14 -1.55 -34.08
N PHE A 62 -0.01 -2.26 -34.13
CA PHE A 62 0.17 -3.51 -33.40
C PHE A 62 0.10 -3.36 -31.86
N LEU A 63 0.32 -2.16 -31.32
CA LEU A 63 0.15 -1.90 -29.88
C LEU A 63 -1.31 -2.01 -29.44
N LEU A 64 -2.28 -1.87 -30.36
CA LEU A 64 -3.69 -2.07 -30.04
C LEU A 64 -3.97 -3.50 -29.57
N PHE A 65 -3.20 -4.50 -30.01
CA PHE A 65 -3.32 -5.88 -29.55
C PHE A 65 -2.80 -6.09 -28.11
N LEU A 66 -2.00 -5.16 -27.58
CA LEU A 66 -1.56 -5.20 -26.18
C LEU A 66 -2.60 -4.62 -25.22
N ILE A 67 -3.51 -3.78 -25.71
CA ILE A 67 -4.53 -3.13 -24.88
C ILE A 67 -5.40 -4.15 -24.13
N PRO A 68 -5.96 -5.21 -24.78
CA PRO A 68 -6.72 -6.23 -24.06
C PRO A 68 -5.92 -6.92 -22.94
N ILE A 69 -4.63 -7.17 -23.16
CA ILE A 69 -3.75 -7.80 -22.16
C ILE A 69 -3.53 -6.85 -20.99
N GLY A 70 -3.29 -5.57 -21.27
CA GLY A 70 -3.19 -4.52 -20.24
C GLY A 70 -4.48 -4.33 -19.43
N LEU A 71 -5.65 -4.45 -20.07
CA LEU A 71 -6.94 -4.38 -19.39
C LEU A 71 -7.18 -5.57 -18.47
N ILE A 72 -6.83 -6.79 -18.89
CA ILE A 72 -6.91 -8.00 -18.04
C ILE A 72 -5.94 -7.92 -16.87
N MET A 73 -4.83 -7.19 -17.00
CA MET A 73 -3.88 -6.99 -15.90
C MET A 73 -4.50 -6.19 -14.75
N ILE A 74 -5.44 -5.29 -14.98
CA ILE A 74 -6.08 -4.48 -13.93
C ILE A 74 -6.73 -5.35 -12.84
N PRO A 75 -7.69 -6.25 -13.14
CA PRO A 75 -8.29 -7.11 -12.11
C PRO A 75 -7.28 -8.08 -11.48
N VAL A 76 -6.26 -8.52 -12.22
CA VAL A 76 -5.18 -9.37 -11.67
C VAL A 76 -4.37 -8.59 -10.63
N LEU A 77 -3.99 -7.34 -10.90
CA LEU A 77 -3.27 -6.49 -9.95
C LEU A 77 -4.11 -6.19 -8.71
N ILE A 78 -5.42 -5.98 -8.87
CA ILE A 78 -6.35 -5.81 -7.74
C ILE A 78 -6.37 -7.08 -6.87
N GLY A 79 -6.53 -8.25 -7.50
CA GLY A 79 -6.51 -9.54 -6.81
C GLY A 79 -5.20 -9.78 -6.05
N ILE A 80 -4.06 -9.50 -6.69
CA ILE A 80 -2.74 -9.57 -6.06
C ILE A 80 -2.63 -8.59 -4.89
N GLY A 81 -3.20 -7.39 -5.01
CA GLY A 81 -3.25 -6.41 -3.92
C GLY A 81 -3.96 -6.96 -2.68
N PHE A 82 -5.10 -7.63 -2.85
CA PHE A 82 -5.78 -8.29 -1.74
C PHE A 82 -4.98 -9.45 -1.16
N VAL A 83 -4.35 -10.28 -2.00
CA VAL A 83 -3.47 -11.35 -1.55
C VAL A 83 -2.29 -10.80 -0.77
N ALA A 84 -1.73 -9.65 -1.17
CA ALA A 84 -0.68 -8.98 -0.43
C ALA A 84 -1.16 -8.58 0.97
N ILE A 85 -2.33 -7.94 1.08
CA ILE A 85 -2.93 -7.52 2.35
C ILE A 85 -3.17 -8.73 3.27
N LEU A 86 -3.82 -9.78 2.78
CA LEU A 86 -4.17 -10.97 3.58
C LEU A 86 -2.93 -11.81 3.88
N GLY A 87 -2.07 -12.06 2.89
CA GLY A 87 -0.87 -12.87 3.00
C GLY A 87 0.18 -12.28 3.93
N THR A 88 0.35 -10.94 3.96
CA THR A 88 1.22 -10.26 4.94
C THR A 88 0.80 -10.62 6.38
N ARG A 89 -0.51 -10.71 6.62
CA ARG A 89 -1.06 -11.06 7.94
C ARG A 89 -0.85 -12.55 8.25
N SER A 90 -1.00 -13.43 7.28
CA SER A 90 -0.70 -14.86 7.45
C SER A 90 0.80 -15.13 7.71
N VAL A 91 1.71 -14.35 7.11
CA VAL A 91 3.16 -14.44 7.42
C VAL A 91 3.43 -14.06 8.87
N VAL A 92 2.81 -12.97 9.34
CA VAL A 92 3.08 -12.42 10.69
C VAL A 92 2.36 -13.21 11.79
N ILE A 93 1.13 -13.67 11.53
CA ILE A 93 0.29 -14.36 12.54
C ILE A 93 0.56 -15.86 12.53
N ASP A 94 0.56 -16.49 11.36
CA ASP A 94 0.65 -17.95 11.22
C ASP A 94 2.09 -18.41 10.91
N GLY A 95 3.04 -17.48 10.76
CA GLY A 95 4.45 -17.79 10.55
C GLY A 95 4.75 -18.43 9.19
N LEU A 96 3.84 -18.34 8.22
CA LEU A 96 3.95 -19.04 6.93
C LEU A 96 5.15 -18.57 6.10
N GLY A 97 5.68 -19.49 5.29
CA GLY A 97 6.67 -19.16 4.26
C GLY A 97 6.07 -18.34 3.10
N PRO A 98 6.89 -17.73 2.23
CA PRO A 98 6.45 -16.83 1.16
C PRO A 98 5.40 -17.44 0.21
N VAL A 99 5.60 -18.68 -0.23
CA VAL A 99 4.71 -19.36 -1.18
C VAL A 99 3.38 -19.73 -0.50
N ASP A 100 3.44 -20.24 0.72
CA ASP A 100 2.26 -20.66 1.47
C ASP A 100 1.41 -19.46 1.91
N ALA A 101 2.04 -18.32 2.18
CA ALA A 101 1.34 -17.06 2.43
C ALA A 101 0.54 -16.56 1.22
N ILE A 102 1.08 -16.70 0.00
CA ILE A 102 0.34 -16.37 -1.23
C ILE A 102 -0.85 -17.32 -1.40
N LYS A 103 -0.64 -18.63 -1.23
CA LYS A 103 -1.73 -19.62 -1.33
C LYS A 103 -2.82 -19.37 -0.29
N SER A 104 -2.44 -19.08 0.95
CA SER A 104 -3.35 -18.77 2.04
C SER A 104 -4.14 -17.49 1.76
N GLY A 105 -3.46 -16.40 1.36
CA GLY A 105 -4.12 -15.15 0.98
C GLY A 105 -5.09 -15.32 -0.20
N TRP A 106 -4.74 -16.15 -1.18
CA TRP A 106 -5.61 -16.46 -2.33
C TRP A 106 -6.82 -17.31 -1.95
N LYS A 107 -6.64 -18.32 -1.10
CA LYS A 107 -7.71 -19.14 -0.55
C LYS A 107 -8.70 -18.26 0.22
N MET A 108 -8.18 -17.44 1.12
CA MET A 108 -8.99 -16.54 1.95
C MET A 108 -9.74 -15.49 1.13
N LEU A 109 -9.12 -14.95 0.08
CA LEU A 109 -9.79 -14.07 -0.88
C LEU A 109 -10.98 -14.76 -1.55
N ARG A 110 -10.80 -15.99 -2.06
CA ARG A 110 -11.86 -16.74 -2.76
C ARG A 110 -13.00 -17.17 -1.83
N GLU A 111 -12.67 -17.55 -0.60
CA GLU A 111 -13.66 -17.97 0.40
C GLU A 111 -14.46 -16.78 0.95
N ASN A 112 -13.86 -15.58 0.97
CA ASN A 112 -14.47 -14.39 1.57
C ASN A 112 -14.64 -13.23 0.57
N LEU A 113 -14.98 -13.51 -0.70
CA LEU A 113 -15.13 -12.46 -1.71
C LEU A 113 -16.12 -11.36 -1.29
N GLY A 114 -17.24 -11.71 -0.68
CA GLY A 114 -18.25 -10.75 -0.19
C GLY A 114 -17.68 -9.81 0.89
N PRO A 115 -17.19 -10.33 2.03
CA PRO A 115 -16.56 -9.51 3.06
C PRO A 115 -15.35 -8.71 2.58
N VAL A 116 -14.49 -9.29 1.73
CA VAL A 116 -13.33 -8.57 1.17
C VAL A 116 -13.79 -7.42 0.29
N LEU A 117 -14.77 -7.65 -0.59
CA LEU A 117 -15.28 -6.62 -1.50
C LEU A 117 -16.01 -5.50 -0.73
N LEU A 118 -16.76 -5.85 0.31
CA LEU A 118 -17.41 -4.86 1.18
C LEU A 118 -16.37 -4.00 1.91
N THR A 119 -15.35 -4.65 2.48
CA THR A 119 -14.23 -3.97 3.17
C THR A 119 -13.47 -3.05 2.20
N TRP A 120 -13.29 -3.50 0.96
CA TRP A 120 -12.68 -2.70 -0.10
C TRP A 120 -13.55 -1.51 -0.50
N LEU A 121 -14.86 -1.71 -0.65
CA LEU A 121 -15.79 -0.64 -1.04
C LEU A 121 -15.87 0.45 0.03
N ILE A 122 -15.90 0.07 1.31
CA ILE A 122 -15.82 1.00 2.44
C ILE A 122 -14.49 1.74 2.42
N SER A 123 -13.38 1.02 2.22
CA SER A 123 -12.05 1.63 2.10
C SER A 123 -11.97 2.62 0.94
N LEU A 124 -12.62 2.32 -0.18
CA LEU A 124 -12.69 3.20 -1.35
C LEU A 124 -13.49 4.45 -1.04
N ALA A 125 -14.66 4.32 -0.40
CA ALA A 125 -15.48 5.47 -0.02
C ALA A 125 -14.72 6.42 0.94
N ILE A 126 -14.07 5.86 1.96
CA ILE A 126 -13.28 6.64 2.92
C ILE A 126 -12.04 7.24 2.25
N GLY A 127 -11.35 6.47 1.40
CA GLY A 127 -10.23 6.94 0.59
C GLY A 127 -10.62 8.10 -0.33
N PHE A 128 -11.83 8.09 -0.89
CA PHE A 128 -12.35 9.17 -1.72
C PHE A 128 -12.59 10.45 -0.91
N VAL A 129 -13.23 10.34 0.27
CA VAL A 129 -13.44 11.47 1.18
C VAL A 129 -12.09 12.07 1.62
N VAL A 130 -11.15 11.23 2.02
CA VAL A 130 -9.81 11.67 2.42
C VAL A 130 -9.04 12.28 1.25
N GLY A 131 -9.17 11.71 0.05
CA GLY A 131 -8.60 12.25 -1.18
C GLY A 131 -9.09 13.66 -1.47
N ILE A 132 -10.40 13.92 -1.34
CA ILE A 132 -10.97 15.27 -1.48
C ILE A 132 -10.40 16.21 -0.42
N ILE A 133 -10.36 15.81 0.84
CA ILE A 133 -9.79 16.62 1.93
C ILE A 133 -8.32 16.98 1.63
N VAL A 134 -7.53 16.01 1.16
CA VAL A 134 -6.14 16.22 0.77
C VAL A 134 -6.02 17.18 -0.40
N VAL A 135 -6.84 17.05 -1.45
CA VAL A 135 -6.82 17.96 -2.60
C VAL A 135 -7.17 19.37 -2.18
N VAL A 136 -8.21 19.55 -1.35
CA VAL A 136 -8.60 20.86 -0.81
C VAL A 136 -7.45 21.45 0.00
N PHE A 137 -6.80 20.65 0.85
CA PHE A 137 -5.66 21.09 1.65
C PHE A 137 -4.46 21.48 0.77
N LEU A 138 -4.19 20.72 -0.30
CA LEU A 138 -3.14 21.03 -1.27
C LEU A 138 -3.44 22.32 -2.05
N ILE A 139 -4.69 22.56 -2.44
CA ILE A 139 -5.07 23.83 -3.08
C ILE A 139 -4.86 24.99 -2.10
N MET A 140 -5.29 24.82 -0.85
CA MET A 140 -5.10 25.81 0.22
C MET A 140 -3.62 26.10 0.50
N LEU A 141 -2.72 25.17 0.21
CA LEU A 141 -1.27 25.33 0.30
C LEU A 141 -0.66 25.97 -0.95
N ILE A 142 -0.93 25.39 -2.11
CA ILE A 142 -0.29 25.73 -3.38
C ILE A 142 -0.68 27.14 -3.80
N VAL A 143 -1.94 27.55 -3.60
CA VAL A 143 -2.40 28.87 -4.03
C VAL A 143 -1.67 29.99 -3.29
N PRO A 144 -1.60 30.04 -1.95
CA PRO A 144 -0.80 31.06 -1.24
C PRO A 144 0.68 31.03 -1.61
N ILE A 145 1.30 29.84 -1.72
CA ILE A 145 2.71 29.73 -2.12
C ILE A 145 2.91 30.28 -3.53
N ALA A 146 2.03 29.95 -4.48
CA ALA A 146 2.12 30.43 -5.86
C ALA A 146 1.92 31.95 -5.95
N VAL A 147 0.96 32.50 -5.21
CA VAL A 147 0.72 33.95 -5.14
C VAL A 147 1.92 34.66 -4.53
N LEU A 148 2.44 34.19 -3.39
CA LEU A 148 3.63 34.76 -2.77
C LEU A 148 4.85 34.63 -3.69
N GLY A 149 5.02 33.49 -4.36
CA GLY A 149 6.07 33.27 -5.36
C GLY A 149 5.99 34.27 -6.51
N TYR A 150 4.80 34.48 -7.07
CA TYR A 150 4.58 35.46 -8.14
C TYR A 150 4.87 36.90 -7.68
N LEU A 151 4.40 37.27 -6.49
CA LEU A 151 4.68 38.60 -5.91
C LEU A 151 6.18 38.79 -5.64
N THR A 152 6.88 37.75 -5.19
CA THR A 152 8.35 37.82 -5.02
C THR A 152 9.11 37.99 -6.33
N PHE A 153 8.64 37.35 -7.40
CA PHE A 153 9.24 37.47 -8.72
C PHE A 153 9.09 38.88 -9.30
N THR A 154 7.92 39.50 -9.12
CA THR A 154 7.60 40.83 -9.67
C THR A 154 8.16 41.99 -8.84
N THR A 155 8.27 41.84 -7.52
CA THR A 155 8.74 42.92 -6.61
C THR A 155 10.20 42.78 -6.19
N GLY A 156 10.93 41.85 -6.80
CA GLY A 156 12.31 41.54 -6.43
C GLY A 156 12.41 40.49 -5.32
N VAL A 157 13.33 39.55 -5.53
CA VAL A 157 13.61 38.45 -4.63
C VAL A 157 14.52 38.93 -3.50
N THR A 158 14.08 38.71 -2.27
CA THR A 158 14.88 38.95 -1.06
C THR A 158 14.96 37.66 -0.27
N THR A 159 16.07 37.48 0.46
CA THR A 159 16.33 36.30 1.28
C THR A 159 15.21 36.06 2.31
N ALA A 160 14.64 37.14 2.86
CA ALA A 160 13.52 37.06 3.81
C ALA A 160 12.23 36.50 3.17
N LYS A 161 11.89 36.90 1.94
CA LYS A 161 10.68 36.39 1.27
C LYS A 161 10.81 34.92 0.87
N LEU A 162 12.00 34.49 0.42
CA LEU A 162 12.28 33.08 0.15
C LEU A 162 12.20 32.23 1.43
N ALA A 163 12.77 32.72 2.54
CA ALA A 163 12.69 32.05 3.83
C ALA A 163 11.24 31.92 4.32
N GLY A 164 10.41 32.96 4.12
CA GLY A 164 8.99 32.94 4.46
C GLY A 164 8.20 31.89 3.68
N ILE A 165 8.41 31.80 2.35
CA ILE A 165 7.77 30.77 1.51
C ILE A 165 8.21 29.37 1.92
N ALA A 166 9.51 29.17 2.17
CA ALA A 166 10.03 27.88 2.60
C ALA A 166 9.46 27.44 3.96
N LEU A 167 9.37 28.35 4.93
CA LEU A 167 8.80 28.08 6.25
C LEU A 167 7.31 27.73 6.17
N LEU A 168 6.54 28.46 5.35
CA LEU A 168 5.13 28.18 5.11
C LEU A 168 4.95 26.79 4.47
N GLY A 169 5.76 26.47 3.45
CA GLY A 169 5.76 25.17 2.79
C GLY A 169 6.09 24.03 3.76
N LEU A 170 7.09 24.22 4.63
CA LEU A 170 7.46 23.24 5.65
C LEU A 170 6.32 22.99 6.65
N LEU A 171 5.71 24.05 7.19
CA LEU A 171 4.59 23.95 8.12
C LEU A 171 3.44 23.13 7.53
N PHE A 172 3.05 23.44 6.29
CA PHE A 172 2.00 22.71 5.61
C PHE A 172 2.38 21.28 5.26
N PHE A 173 3.64 21.03 4.88
CA PHE A 173 4.14 19.68 4.65
C PHE A 173 4.05 18.82 5.91
N LEU A 174 4.36 19.38 7.09
CA LEU A 174 4.21 18.69 8.37
C LEU A 174 2.74 18.36 8.66
N ILE A 175 1.81 19.29 8.44
CA ILE A 175 0.38 19.03 8.62
C ILE A 175 -0.10 17.93 7.67
N PHE A 176 0.31 17.98 6.41
CA PHE A 176 0.00 16.95 5.42
C PHE A 176 0.53 15.57 5.84
N LEU A 177 1.74 15.50 6.38
CA LEU A 177 2.32 14.26 6.89
C LEU A 177 1.50 13.69 8.04
N VAL A 178 1.06 14.55 8.98
CA VAL A 178 0.18 14.13 10.08
C VAL A 178 -1.14 13.56 9.54
N LEU A 179 -1.82 14.26 8.62
CA LEU A 179 -3.06 13.78 8.01
C LEU A 179 -2.88 12.44 7.29
N ARG A 180 -1.80 12.29 6.51
CA ARG A 180 -1.47 11.04 5.81
C ARG A 180 -1.19 9.91 6.78
N SER A 181 -0.49 10.19 7.88
CA SER A 181 -0.16 9.19 8.90
C SER A 181 -1.40 8.67 9.62
N ALA A 182 -2.33 9.57 9.98
CA ALA A 182 -3.59 9.22 10.62
C ALA A 182 -4.45 8.31 9.73
N PHE A 183 -4.55 8.64 8.44
CA PHE A 183 -5.24 7.79 7.46
C PHE A 183 -4.59 6.42 7.32
N GLY A 184 -3.25 6.37 7.26
CA GLY A 184 -2.50 5.11 7.21
C GLY A 184 -2.75 4.22 8.43
N ALA A 185 -2.78 4.79 9.63
CA ALA A 185 -3.07 4.07 10.87
C ALA A 185 -4.50 3.50 10.87
N TYR A 186 -5.50 4.32 10.50
CA TYR A 186 -6.88 3.87 10.36
C TYR A 186 -7.00 2.68 9.41
N HIS A 187 -6.41 2.80 8.22
CA HIS A 187 -6.47 1.75 7.20
C HIS A 187 -5.85 0.44 7.69
N SER A 188 -4.74 0.51 8.43
CA SER A 188 -4.07 -0.66 8.99
C SER A 188 -4.95 -1.40 10.03
N VAL A 189 -5.56 -0.66 10.96
CA VAL A 189 -6.44 -1.24 12.00
C VAL A 189 -7.69 -1.83 11.36
N TYR A 190 -8.31 -1.11 10.43
CA TYR A 190 -9.52 -1.54 9.74
C TYR A 190 -9.34 -2.90 9.03
N TRP A 191 -8.29 -3.03 8.23
CA TRP A 191 -7.99 -4.29 7.53
C TRP A 191 -7.59 -5.42 8.48
N THR A 192 -7.01 -5.10 9.64
CA THR A 192 -6.67 -6.11 10.64
C THR A 192 -7.91 -6.67 11.33
N LEU A 193 -8.88 -5.82 11.67
CA LEU A 193 -10.18 -6.25 12.20
C LEU A 193 -10.95 -7.06 11.17
N ALA A 194 -11.01 -6.60 9.92
CA ALA A 194 -11.65 -7.33 8.83
C ALA A 194 -11.02 -8.73 8.63
N PHE A 195 -9.69 -8.82 8.63
CA PHE A 195 -8.98 -10.10 8.55
C PHE A 195 -9.37 -11.06 9.68
N ARG A 196 -9.40 -10.57 10.93
CA ARG A 196 -9.78 -11.39 12.09
C ARG A 196 -11.22 -11.87 12.00
N GLN A 197 -12.13 -11.01 11.55
CA GLN A 197 -13.54 -11.37 11.39
C GLN A 197 -13.74 -12.41 10.28
N MET A 198 -13.08 -12.25 9.12
CA MET A 198 -13.11 -13.24 8.04
C MET A 198 -12.51 -14.58 8.46
N ARG A 199 -11.47 -14.57 9.29
CA ARG A 199 -10.91 -15.78 9.86
C ARG A 199 -11.90 -16.48 10.81
N ALA A 200 -12.55 -15.72 11.70
CA ALA A 200 -13.55 -16.27 12.62
C ALA A 200 -14.74 -16.93 11.90
N LEU A 201 -15.14 -16.42 10.73
CA LEU A 201 -16.18 -17.02 9.89
C LEU A 201 -15.76 -18.37 9.26
N ASN A 202 -14.46 -18.60 9.13
CA ASN A 202 -13.90 -19.79 8.49
C ASN A 202 -13.46 -20.87 9.50
N GLU A 203 -13.40 -20.54 10.80
CA GLU A 203 -13.12 -21.52 11.85
C GLU A 203 -14.42 -22.28 12.18
N PRO A 204 -14.46 -23.62 12.05
CA PRO A 204 -15.66 -24.38 12.40
C PRO A 204 -15.94 -24.21 13.89
N GLU A 205 -17.21 -23.92 14.24
CA GLU A 205 -17.66 -23.82 15.63
C GLU A 205 -17.13 -25.04 16.41
N ALA A 206 -16.39 -24.77 17.49
CA ALA A 206 -15.90 -25.82 18.36
C ALA A 206 -17.11 -26.63 18.86
N PRO A 207 -17.09 -27.98 18.79
CA PRO A 207 -18.16 -28.77 19.39
C PRO A 207 -18.19 -28.46 20.90
N GLU A 208 -19.34 -27.97 21.37
CA GLU A 208 -19.66 -27.78 22.80
C GLU A 208 -19.49 -29.08 23.60
#